data_AF-A0A7J2YT23-F1
#
_entry.id   AF-A0A7J2YT23-F1
#
_cell.length_a   1.000
_cell.length_b   1.000
_cell.length_c   1.000
_cell.angle_alpha   90.00
_cell.angle_beta   90.00
_cell.angle_gamma   90.00
#
_symmetry.space_group_name_H-M   'P 1'
#
loop_
_entity.id
_entity.type
_entity.pdbx_description
1 polymer ?
#
loop_
_entity_poly.entity_id
_entity_poly.type
_entity_poly.pdbx_seq_one_letter_code
_entity_poly.pdbx_strand_id
1 'polypeptide(L)'
;MAKLSAKSAVSIYSLFIGIFMFVFWSALVITNQILPQEIPYAISFHLAGEFITAALLIVSGVGLLRNICWAKILSPFALGMLLYTVVVSPGYYAQQGNTPMVAMFAVLIALTIMALIGAFKTIKL
;
A
#
# COMPACT_ATOMS: atom_id res chain seq x y z
N MET A 1 -5.01 -24.98 -13.82
CA MET A 1 -4.75 -23.74 -13.03
C MET A 1 -4.16 -22.69 -13.96
N ALA A 2 -4.82 -21.55 -14.15
CA ALA A 2 -4.26 -20.46 -14.94
C ALA A 2 -3.03 -19.89 -14.20
N LYS A 3 -1.86 -19.85 -14.86
CA LYS A 3 -0.67 -19.20 -14.31
C LYS A 3 -0.95 -17.70 -14.22
N LEU A 4 -0.93 -17.17 -13.01
CA LEU A 4 -1.07 -15.72 -12.79
C LEU A 4 0.17 -15.02 -13.39
N SER A 5 -0.05 -14.12 -14.35
CA SER A 5 1.06 -13.32 -14.90
C SER A 5 1.56 -12.33 -13.84
N ALA A 6 2.84 -11.92 -13.91
CA ALA A 6 3.41 -10.91 -13.00
C ALA A 6 2.56 -9.63 -12.99
N LYS A 7 2.11 -9.18 -14.18
CA LYS A 7 1.20 -8.04 -14.31
C LYS A 7 -0.11 -8.25 -13.54
N SER A 8 -0.74 -9.41 -13.70
CA SER A 8 -1.99 -9.74 -13.00
C SER A 8 -1.80 -9.78 -11.48
N ALA A 9 -0.70 -10.36 -11.01
CA ALA A 9 -0.39 -10.46 -9.58
C ALA A 9 -0.22 -9.08 -8.95
N VAL A 10 0.60 -8.23 -9.60
CA VAL A 10 0.80 -6.83 -9.18
C VAL A 10 -0.51 -6.06 -9.16
N SER A 11 -1.32 -6.20 -10.21
CA SER A 11 -2.58 -5.46 -10.31
C SER A 11 -3.56 -5.85 -9.20
N ILE A 12 -3.71 -7.14 -8.95
CA ILE A 12 -4.60 -7.66 -7.90
C ILE A 12 -4.09 -7.23 -6.51
N TYR A 13 -2.78 -7.34 -6.27
CA TYR A 13 -2.17 -6.91 -5.03
C TYR A 13 -2.41 -5.41 -4.77
N SER A 14 -2.11 -4.56 -5.75
CA SER A 14 -2.31 -3.11 -5.63
C SER A 14 -3.78 -2.75 -5.38
N LEU A 15 -4.72 -3.39 -6.10
CA LEU A 15 -6.15 -3.15 -5.89
C LEU A 15 -6.60 -3.57 -4.49
N PHE A 16 -6.23 -4.79 -4.08
CA PHE A 16 -6.62 -5.32 -2.79
C PHE A 16 -6.10 -4.45 -1.64
N ILE A 17 -4.79 -4.15 -1.65
CA ILE A 17 -4.18 -3.33 -0.60
C ILE A 17 -4.69 -1.89 -0.65
N GLY A 18 -4.82 -1.29 -1.83
CA GLY A 18 -5.34 0.07 -1.97
C GLY A 18 -6.77 0.21 -1.46
N ILE A 19 -7.67 -0.72 -1.81
CA ILE A 19 -9.05 -0.74 -1.29
C ILE A 19 -9.05 -0.98 0.22
N PHE A 20 -8.27 -1.95 0.69
CA PHE A 20 -8.16 -2.26 2.12
C PHE A 20 -7.68 -1.04 2.92
N MET A 21 -6.60 -0.38 2.50
CA MET A 21 -6.08 0.83 3.15
C MET A 21 -7.13 1.94 3.17
N PHE A 22 -7.80 2.19 2.05
CA PHE A 22 -8.82 3.22 1.98
C PHE A 22 -9.95 2.94 2.97
N VAL A 23 -10.50 1.72 2.97
CA VAL A 23 -11.58 1.31 3.88
C VAL A 23 -11.13 1.34 5.34
N PHE A 24 -9.94 0.79 5.64
CA PHE A 24 -9.40 0.74 6.99
C PHE A 24 -9.22 2.13 7.58
N TRP A 25 -8.54 3.03 6.86
CA TRP A 25 -8.32 4.39 7.33
C TRP A 25 -9.62 5.18 7.41
N SER A 26 -10.53 5.07 6.44
CA SER A 26 -11.85 5.71 6.53
C SER A 26 -12.64 5.22 7.75
N ALA A 27 -12.61 3.91 8.05
CA ALA A 27 -13.29 3.37 9.22
C ALA A 27 -12.74 3.94 10.53
N LEU A 28 -11.41 4.03 10.68
CA LEU A 28 -10.78 4.62 11.87
C LEU A 28 -11.12 6.11 12.04
N VAL A 29 -11.14 6.88 10.94
CA VAL A 29 -11.56 8.29 10.95
C VAL A 29 -13.01 8.42 11.41
N ILE A 30 -13.93 7.67 10.79
CA ILE A 30 -15.38 7.76 11.05
C ILE A 30 -15.71 7.32 12.49
N THR A 31 -15.00 6.32 13.00
CA THR A 31 -15.22 5.78 14.36
C THR A 31 -14.46 6.53 15.46
N ASN A 32 -13.74 7.61 15.12
CA ASN A 32 -12.91 8.38 16.06
C ASN A 32 -11.87 7.54 16.81
N GLN A 33 -11.35 6.49 16.18
CA GLN A 33 -10.33 5.60 16.76
C GLN A 33 -8.89 6.09 16.50
N ILE A 34 -8.74 7.26 15.88
CA ILE A 34 -7.45 7.92 15.69
C ILE A 34 -7.10 8.68 16.97
N LEU A 35 -6.10 8.21 17.71
CA LEU A 35 -5.65 8.83 18.96
C LEU A 35 -5.05 10.22 18.66
N PRO A 36 -5.63 11.34 19.14
CA PRO A 36 -5.19 12.70 18.80
C PRO A 36 -3.99 13.21 19.60
N GLN A 37 -3.31 12.35 20.37
CA GLN A 37 -2.42 12.78 21.42
C GLN A 37 -1.02 13.08 20.86
N GLU A 38 -0.78 14.38 20.71
CA GLU A 38 0.48 15.06 20.36
C GLU A 38 0.79 15.17 18.85
N ILE A 39 0.59 16.38 18.30
CA ILE A 39 0.89 16.86 16.93
C ILE A 39 -0.26 16.65 15.89
N PRO A 40 -1.31 17.51 15.92
CA PRO A 40 -2.51 17.37 15.06
C PRO A 40 -2.23 17.44 13.54
N TYR A 41 -1.20 18.16 13.11
CA TYR A 41 -0.83 18.20 11.69
C TYR A 41 -0.12 16.93 11.23
N ALA A 42 0.65 16.27 12.10
CA ALA A 42 1.41 15.08 11.73
C ALA A 42 0.47 13.93 11.36
N ILE A 43 -0.58 13.70 12.15
CA ILE A 43 -1.56 12.66 11.85
C ILE A 43 -2.36 12.97 10.58
N SER A 44 -2.67 14.26 10.34
CA SER A 44 -3.37 14.69 9.13
C SER A 44 -2.53 14.44 7.87
N PHE A 45 -1.25 14.79 7.90
CA PHE A 45 -0.33 14.53 6.78
C PHE A 45 -0.01 13.05 6.62
N HIS A 46 0.09 12.28 7.71
CA HIS A 46 0.20 10.82 7.64
C HIS A 46 -0.99 10.23 6.90
N LEU A 47 -2.21 10.54 7.35
CA LEU A 47 -3.45 10.07 6.74
C LEU A 47 -3.59 10.51 5.27
N ALA A 48 -3.18 11.73 4.94
CA ALA A 48 -3.13 12.19 3.56
C ALA A 48 -2.18 11.32 2.71
N GLY A 49 -0.99 11.01 3.22
CA GLY A 49 -0.05 10.10 2.57
C GLY A 49 -0.62 8.69 2.36
N GLU A 50 -1.31 8.15 3.36
CA GLU A 50 -1.98 6.86 3.29
C GLU A 50 -3.09 6.83 2.24
N PHE A 51 -3.97 7.85 2.21
CA PHE A 51 -5.03 7.94 1.21
C PHE A 51 -4.51 8.18 -0.21
N ILE A 52 -3.47 9.00 -0.38
CA ILE A 52 -2.82 9.18 -1.68
C ILE A 52 -2.21 7.85 -2.15
N THR A 53 -1.51 7.14 -1.27
CA THR A 53 -0.95 5.81 -1.57
C THR A 53 -2.05 4.84 -2.00
N ALA A 54 -3.15 4.76 -1.23
CA ALA A 54 -4.29 3.92 -1.54
C ALA A 54 -4.90 4.27 -2.92
N ALA A 55 -5.14 5.55 -3.20
CA ALA A 55 -5.69 6.00 -4.47
C ALA A 55 -4.77 5.63 -5.65
N LEU A 56 -3.46 5.86 -5.51
CA LEU A 56 -2.48 5.53 -6.56
C LEU A 56 -2.35 4.03 -6.79
N LEU A 57 -2.42 3.21 -5.74
CA LEU A 57 -2.45 1.75 -5.86
C LEU A 57 -3.70 1.28 -6.63
N ILE A 58 -4.87 1.85 -6.33
CA ILE A 58 -6.11 1.53 -7.03
C ILE A 58 -6.02 1.95 -8.49
N VAL A 59 -5.65 3.20 -8.76
CA VAL A 59 -5.57 3.77 -10.11
C VAL A 59 -4.55 3.02 -10.97
N SER A 60 -3.36 2.73 -10.43
CA SER A 60 -2.33 1.96 -11.14
C SER A 60 -2.75 0.49 -11.35
N GLY A 61 -3.39 -0.13 -10.37
CA GLY A 61 -3.91 -1.49 -10.47
C GLY A 61 -4.99 -1.64 -11.55
N VAL A 62 -5.98 -0.74 -11.57
CA VAL A 62 -6.98 -0.68 -12.66
C VAL A 62 -6.30 -0.44 -14.01
N GLY A 63 -5.35 0.49 -14.06
CA GLY A 63 -4.62 0.82 -15.28
C GLY A 63 -3.84 -0.37 -15.86
N LEU A 64 -3.16 -1.14 -15.01
CA LEU A 64 -2.43 -2.35 -15.43
C LEU A 64 -3.37 -3.46 -15.95
N LEU A 65 -4.53 -3.66 -15.32
CA LEU A 65 -5.55 -4.60 -15.81
C LEU A 65 -6.07 -4.17 -17.20
N ARG A 66 -6.28 -2.87 -17.39
CA ARG A 66 -6.74 -2.28 -18.65
C ARG A 66 -5.62 -2.07 -19.69
N ASN A 67 -4.39 -2.52 -19.43
CA ASN A 67 -3.22 -2.35 -20.30
C ASN A 67 -2.88 -0.89 -20.66
N ILE A 68 -3.18 0.05 -19.77
CA ILE A 68 -2.90 1.47 -20.00
C ILE A 68 -1.40 1.73 -19.83
N CYS A 69 -0.79 2.45 -20.78
CA CYS A 69 0.67 2.61 -20.84
C CYS A 69 1.26 3.32 -19.62
N TRP A 70 0.64 4.41 -19.16
CA TRP A 70 1.13 5.19 -18.00
C TRP A 70 1.08 4.39 -16.69
N ALA A 71 0.23 3.36 -16.60
CA ALA A 71 0.11 2.54 -15.40
C ALA A 71 1.38 1.73 -15.13
N LYS A 72 2.17 1.42 -16.17
CA LYS A 72 3.47 0.76 -16.03
C LYS A 72 4.45 1.60 -15.23
N ILE A 73 4.41 2.93 -15.39
CA ILE A 73 5.26 3.88 -14.65
C ILE A 73 4.65 4.19 -13.28
N LEU A 74 3.33 4.36 -13.20
CA LEU A 74 2.66 4.71 -11.94
C LEU A 74 2.70 3.58 -10.90
N SER A 75 2.64 2.32 -11.35
CA SER A 75 2.60 1.16 -10.45
C SER A 75 3.82 1.06 -9.52
N PRO A 76 5.08 1.08 -10.00
CA PRO A 76 6.23 1.05 -9.09
C PRO A 76 6.31 2.28 -8.18
N PHE A 77 5.84 3.45 -8.64
CA PHE A 77 5.75 4.65 -7.79
C PHE A 77 4.77 4.43 -6.61
N ALA A 78 3.55 3.96 -6.90
CA ALA A 78 2.54 3.66 -5.88
C ALA A 78 3.00 2.56 -4.91
N LEU A 79 3.65 1.51 -5.42
CA LEU A 79 4.22 0.43 -4.60
C LEU A 79 5.42 0.90 -3.76
N GLY A 80 6.21 1.87 -4.24
CA GLY A 80 7.26 2.51 -3.47
C GLY A 80 6.70 3.33 -2.30
N MET A 81 5.61 4.06 -2.52
CA MET A 81 4.89 4.76 -1.43
C MET A 81 4.33 3.77 -0.41
N LEU A 82 3.72 2.67 -0.86
CA LEU A 82 3.28 1.59 0.02
C LEU A 82 4.43 1.01 0.83
N LEU A 83 5.57 0.71 0.20
CA LEU A 83 6.75 0.16 0.87
C LEU A 83 7.23 1.08 1.98
N TYR A 84 7.31 2.39 1.72
CA TYR A 84 7.64 3.37 2.75
C TYR A 84 6.66 3.32 3.92
N THR A 85 5.35 3.37 3.64
CA THR A 85 4.29 3.28 4.66
C THR A 85 4.45 2.02 5.52
N VAL A 86 4.53 0.83 4.91
CA VAL A 86 4.57 -0.44 5.68
C VAL A 86 5.86 -0.64 6.47
N VAL A 87 6.93 0.10 6.15
CA VAL A 87 8.17 0.15 6.95
C VAL A 87 8.01 1.04 8.18
N VAL A 88 7.32 2.18 8.06
CA VAL A 88 7.19 3.17 9.13
C VAL A 88 6.05 2.83 10.11
N SER A 89 4.91 2.34 9.61
CA SER A 89 3.72 2.03 10.42
C SER A 89 3.93 1.10 11.63
N PRO A 90 4.75 0.03 11.59
CA PRO A 90 4.90 -0.87 12.73
C PRO A 90 5.64 -0.26 13.93
N GLY A 91 6.25 0.93 13.81
CA GLY A 91 7.06 1.53 14.88
C GLY A 91 6.31 1.69 16.21
N TYR A 92 5.05 2.14 16.15
CA TYR A 92 4.18 2.27 17.32
C TYR A 92 3.92 0.90 17.99
N TYR A 93 3.60 -0.11 17.19
CA TYR A 93 3.34 -1.47 17.69
C TYR A 93 4.60 -2.13 18.26
N ALA A 94 5.77 -1.85 17.66
CA ALA A 94 7.04 -2.31 18.17
C ALA A 94 7.35 -1.73 19.56
N GLN A 95 7.08 -0.43 19.78
CA GLN A 95 7.22 0.21 21.10
C GLN A 95 6.30 -0.41 22.15
N GLN A 96 5.13 -0.90 21.74
CA GLN A 96 4.18 -1.59 22.62
C GLN A 96 4.49 -3.07 22.85
N GLY A 97 5.54 -3.61 22.21
CA GLY A 97 5.84 -5.04 22.26
C GLY A 97 4.81 -5.91 21.53
N ASN A 98 3.99 -5.33 20.65
CA ASN A 98 2.96 -6.06 19.88
C ASN A 98 3.61 -6.78 18.68
N THR A 99 4.26 -7.91 18.98
CA THR A 99 4.99 -8.72 17.98
C THR A 99 4.10 -9.28 16.86
N PRO A 100 2.82 -9.69 17.07
CA PRO A 100 1.98 -10.14 15.96
C PRO A 100 1.76 -9.06 14.90
N MET A 101 1.52 -7.82 15.32
CA MET A 101 1.28 -6.71 14.39
C MET A 101 2.55 -6.37 13.60
N VAL A 102 3.71 -6.35 14.28
CA VAL A 102 5.01 -6.15 13.60
C VAL A 102 5.29 -7.26 12.58
N ALA A 103 5.01 -8.51 12.91
CA ALA A 103 5.19 -9.64 12.00
C ALA A 103 4.28 -9.53 10.75
N MET A 104 3.02 -9.08 10.92
CA MET A 104 2.12 -8.80 9.79
C MET A 104 2.72 -7.76 8.84
N PHE A 105 3.28 -6.65 9.36
CA PHE A 105 3.95 -5.65 8.53
C PHE A 105 5.19 -6.21 7.83
N ALA A 106 5.97 -7.08 8.47
CA ALA A 106 7.10 -7.74 7.82
C ALA A 106 6.66 -8.59 6.61
N VAL A 107 5.52 -9.29 6.72
CA VAL A 107 4.92 -10.01 5.58
C VAL A 107 4.49 -9.04 4.48
N LEU A 108 3.82 -7.93 4.83
CA LEU A 108 3.42 -6.91 3.86
C LEU A 108 4.62 -6.26 3.15
N ILE A 109 5.74 -6.04 3.84
CA ILE A 109 6.98 -5.56 3.25
C ILE A 109 7.48 -6.56 2.19
N ALA A 110 7.57 -7.85 2.55
CA ALA A 110 8.02 -8.88 1.61
C ALA A 110 7.11 -8.99 0.37
N LEU A 111 5.79 -8.96 0.57
CA LEU A 111 4.80 -8.97 -0.52
C LEU A 111 4.93 -7.72 -1.40
N THR A 112 5.13 -6.55 -0.80
CA THR A 112 5.29 -5.27 -1.53
C THR A 112 6.57 -5.27 -2.36
N ILE A 113 7.69 -5.79 -1.83
CA ILE A 113 8.94 -5.92 -2.57
C ILE A 113 8.76 -6.86 -3.77
N MET A 114 8.11 -8.02 -3.58
CA MET A 114 7.83 -8.94 -4.68
C MET A 114 6.94 -8.31 -5.75
N ALA A 115 5.91 -7.55 -5.34
CA ALA A 115 5.05 -6.81 -6.25
C ALA A 115 5.84 -5.72 -7.00
N LEU A 116 6.72 -4.98 -6.31
CA LEU A 116 7.54 -3.93 -6.90
C LEU A 116 8.50 -4.50 -7.96
N ILE A 117 9.18 -5.61 -7.66
CA ILE A 117 10.01 -6.34 -8.63
C ILE A 117 9.16 -6.80 -9.83
N GLY A 118 7.95 -7.31 -9.56
CA GLY A 118 6.99 -7.69 -10.60
C GLY A 118 6.58 -6.51 -11.48
N ALA A 119 6.38 -5.33 -10.89
CA ALA A 119 5.99 -4.11 -11.58
C ALA A 119 7.08 -3.63 -12.54
N PHE A 120 8.35 -3.64 -12.10
CA PHE A 120 9.48 -3.29 -12.97
C PHE A 120 9.60 -4.23 -14.17
N LYS A 121 9.31 -5.53 -14.02
CA LYS A 121 9.28 -6.48 -15.15
C LYS A 121 8.18 -6.16 -16.18
N THR A 122 7.15 -5.39 -15.82
CA THR A 122 6.10 -4.96 -16.77
C THR A 122 6.54 -3.78 -17.63
N ILE A 123 7.53 -3.01 -17.16
CA ILE A 123 8.22 -1.98 -17.93
C ILE A 123 9.29 -2.72 -18.74
N LYS A 124 8.93 -3.22 -19.93
CA LYS A 124 9.95 -3.56 -20.92
C LYS A 124 10.62 -2.25 -21.34
N LEU A 125 11.84 -2.02 -20.86
CA LEU A 125 12.81 -1.12 -21.51
C LEU A 125 13.34 -1.80 -22.77
#